data_AF-A0A1D9G2Z3-F1
#
_entry.id   AF-A0A1D9G2Z3-F1
#
_cell.length_a   1.000
_cell.length_b   1.000
_cell.length_c   1.000
_cell.angle_alpha   90.00
_cell.angle_beta   90.00
_cell.angle_gamma   90.00
#
_symmetry.space_group_name_H-M   'P 1'
#
loop_
_entity.id
_entity.type
_entity.pdbx_description
1 polymer ?
#
loop_
_entity_poly.entity_id
_entity_poly.type
_entity_poly.pdbx_seq_one_letter_code
_entity_poly.pdbx_strand_id
1 'polypeptide(L)'
;MDYLKLRLALVGTVMAILLQQRSPLVLHASAVEMDGKAVLFLGNSGEGKSTIAAALQAQGYAVVADDLAPVSWEEGKAMLAPGFPQIKISREVAEVLGYDWESLWQLHPKLAKPREAPHLNT
;
A
#
# COMPACT_ATOMS: atom_id res chain seq x y z
N MET A 1 -23.85 9.10 -5.33
CA MET A 1 -23.06 8.53 -4.22
C MET A 1 -21.60 8.55 -4.63
N ASP A 2 -20.71 9.14 -3.83
CA ASP A 2 -19.28 9.19 -4.15
C ASP A 2 -18.60 7.87 -3.73
N TYR A 3 -18.64 6.88 -4.62
CA TYR A 3 -18.10 5.53 -4.38
C TYR A 3 -16.61 5.53 -4.02
N LEU A 4 -15.86 6.54 -4.48
CA LEU A 4 -14.44 6.68 -4.21
C LEU A 4 -14.19 7.07 -2.76
N LYS A 5 -14.95 8.03 -2.23
CA LYS A 5 -14.89 8.40 -0.80
C LYS A 5 -15.30 7.24 0.10
N LEU A 6 -16.34 6.50 -0.28
CA LEU A 6 -16.78 5.33 0.47
C LEU A 6 -15.69 4.25 0.50
N ARG A 7 -15.09 3.94 -0.65
CA ARG A 7 -13.97 3.00 -0.74
C ARG A 7 -12.79 3.44 0.12
N LEU A 8 -12.40 4.71 0.05
CA LEU A 8 -11.29 5.24 0.84
C LEU A 8 -11.57 5.11 2.34
N ALA A 9 -12.79 5.42 2.78
CA ALA A 9 -13.18 5.28 4.18
C ALA A 9 -13.17 3.80 4.63
N LEU A 10 -13.68 2.89 3.79
CA LEU A 10 -13.75 1.46 4.10
C LEU A 10 -12.35 0.81 4.12
N VAL A 11 -11.57 1.01 3.06
CA VAL A 11 -10.26 0.38 2.88
C VAL A 11 -9.17 1.07 3.69
N GLY A 12 -9.27 2.38 3.90
CA GLY A 12 -8.32 3.13 4.72
C GLY A 12 -8.68 3.04 6.18
N THR A 13 -9.61 3.89 6.62
CA THR A 13 -9.89 4.10 8.05
C THR A 13 -10.54 2.89 8.72
N VAL A 14 -11.59 2.32 8.13
CA VAL A 14 -12.32 1.21 8.74
C VAL A 14 -11.45 -0.04 8.80
N MET A 15 -10.74 -0.38 7.72
CA MET A 15 -9.81 -1.52 7.72
C MET A 15 -8.69 -1.34 8.74
N ALA A 16 -8.10 -0.14 8.85
CA ALA A 16 -7.08 0.15 9.85
C ALA A 16 -7.59 -0.12 11.27
N ILE A 17 -8.78 0.38 11.61
CA ILE A 17 -9.40 0.17 12.92
C ILE A 17 -9.66 -1.32 13.17
N LEU A 18 -10.23 -2.03 12.18
CA LEU A 18 -10.54 -3.45 12.31
C LEU A 18 -9.29 -4.32 12.49
N LEU A 19 -8.24 -4.06 11.71
CA LEU A 19 -6.97 -4.78 11.82
C LEU A 19 -6.30 -4.48 13.16
N GLN A 20 -6.33 -3.23 13.62
CA GLN A 20 -5.79 -2.84 14.92
C GLN A 20 -6.53 -3.49 16.10
N GLN A 21 -7.83 -3.73 15.97
CA GLN A 21 -8.62 -4.43 16.99
C GLN A 21 -8.37 -5.94 17.02
N ARG A 22 -7.97 -6.54 15.90
CA ARG A 22 -7.86 -8.00 15.73
C ARG A 22 -6.42 -8.51 15.72
N SER A 23 -5.45 -7.62 15.60
CA SER A 23 -4.03 -7.97 15.49
C SER A 23 -3.26 -7.30 16.63
N PRO A 24 -2.38 -8.04 17.33
CA PRO A 24 -1.58 -7.47 18.41
C PRO A 24 -0.61 -6.39 17.92
N LEU A 25 -0.23 -6.42 16.64
CA LEU A 25 0.61 -5.40 16.00
C LEU A 25 0.11 -5.14 14.57
N VAL A 26 0.09 -3.88 14.17
CA VAL A 26 -0.13 -3.48 12.76
C VAL A 26 0.99 -2.54 12.38
N LEU A 27 1.77 -2.91 11.37
CA LEU A 27 2.89 -2.12 10.88
C LEU A 27 2.48 -1.31 9.66
N HIS A 28 2.98 -0.07 9.57
CA HIS A 28 2.88 0.71 8.34
C HIS A 28 3.95 0.25 7.34
N ALA A 29 3.65 -0.84 6.64
CA ALA A 29 4.59 -1.54 5.77
C ALA A 29 3.92 -2.04 4.50
N SER A 30 4.74 -2.24 3.46
CA SER A 30 4.38 -3.08 2.32
C SER A 30 5.00 -4.45 2.52
N ALA A 31 4.34 -5.52 2.07
CA ALA A 31 4.81 -6.88 2.29
C ALA A 31 4.62 -7.75 1.04
N VAL A 32 5.63 -8.56 0.75
CA VAL A 32 5.57 -9.58 -0.31
C VAL A 32 5.84 -10.97 0.26
N GLU A 33 5.30 -11.98 -0.40
CA GLU A 33 5.62 -13.37 -0.16
C GLU A 33 6.81 -13.79 -1.02
N MET A 34 7.82 -14.37 -0.37
CA MET A 34 9.02 -14.91 -0.98
C MET A 34 9.42 -16.17 -0.22
N ASP A 35 9.46 -17.30 -0.92
CA ASP A 35 9.87 -18.61 -0.39
C ASP A 35 9.10 -19.04 0.88
N GLY A 36 7.78 -18.82 0.89
CA GLY A 36 6.88 -19.13 2.00
C GLY A 36 7.00 -18.17 3.18
N LYS A 37 7.68 -17.03 3.01
CA LYS A 37 7.90 -16.03 4.07
C LYS A 37 7.40 -14.66 3.65
N ALA A 38 6.88 -13.91 4.61
CA ALA A 38 6.56 -12.51 4.40
C ALA A 38 7.80 -11.63 4.61
N VAL A 39 8.13 -10.81 3.61
CA VAL A 39 9.19 -9.79 3.67
C VAL A 39 8.53 -8.42 3.74
N LEU A 40 8.78 -7.69 4.82
CA LEU A 40 8.18 -6.37 5.09
C LEU A 40 9.15 -5.24 4.77
N PHE A 41 8.68 -4.25 4.03
CA PHE A 41 9.38 -2.99 3.73
C PHE A 41 8.81 -1.89 4.62
N LEU A 42 9.65 -1.41 5.53
CA LEU A 42 9.35 -0.33 6.48
C LEU A 42 10.03 0.97 6.03
N GLY A 43 9.47 2.10 6.45
CA GLY A 43 9.94 3.43 6.07
C GLY A 43 8.83 4.47 6.21
N ASN A 44 9.18 5.75 6.15
CA ASN A 44 8.20 6.83 6.19
C ASN A 44 7.33 6.86 4.93
N SER A 45 6.24 7.62 4.99
CA SER A 45 5.40 7.84 3.81
C SER A 45 6.23 8.50 2.69
N GLY A 46 6.18 7.93 1.49
CA GLY A 46 6.95 8.41 0.33
C GLY A 46 8.37 7.84 0.19
N GLU A 47 8.85 7.02 1.12
CA GLU A 47 10.19 6.40 1.03
C GLU A 47 10.25 5.14 0.14
N GLY A 48 9.19 4.86 -0.64
CA GLY A 48 9.23 3.83 -1.68
C GLY A 48 8.89 2.40 -1.23
N LYS A 49 8.31 2.19 -0.05
CA LYS A 49 7.83 0.86 0.41
C LYS A 49 6.96 0.16 -0.64
N SER A 50 5.90 0.85 -1.09
CA SER A 50 4.96 0.34 -2.09
C SER A 50 5.62 0.21 -3.46
N THR A 51 6.60 1.05 -3.78
CA THR A 51 7.41 0.96 -5.01
C THR A 51 8.23 -0.33 -5.04
N ILE A 52 8.89 -0.68 -3.93
CA ILE A 52 9.67 -1.93 -3.83
C ILE A 52 8.74 -3.14 -3.94
N ALA A 53 7.61 -3.12 -3.23
CA ALA A 53 6.61 -4.19 -3.34
C ALA A 53 6.07 -4.33 -4.77
N ALA A 54 5.81 -3.22 -5.47
CA ALA A 54 5.36 -3.23 -6.86
C ALA A 54 6.42 -3.79 -7.83
N ALA A 55 7.68 -3.44 -7.61
CA ALA A 55 8.80 -3.95 -8.41
C ALA A 55 8.96 -5.45 -8.25
N LEU A 56 8.81 -5.97 -7.02
CA LEU A 56 8.83 -7.40 -6.76
C LEU A 56 7.59 -8.10 -7.31
N GLN A 57 6.43 -7.46 -7.25
CA GLN A 57 5.22 -7.96 -7.93
C GLN A 57 5.43 -8.13 -9.43
N ALA A 58 6.05 -7.14 -10.09
CA ALA A 58 6.38 -7.21 -11.50
C ALA A 58 7.36 -8.35 -11.84
N GLN A 59 8.11 -8.83 -10.85
CA GLN A 59 8.99 -10.01 -10.97
C GLN A 59 8.32 -11.33 -10.59
N GLY A 60 7.02 -11.32 -10.25
CA GLY A 60 6.23 -12.52 -9.96
C GLY A 60 6.03 -12.84 -8.48
N TYR A 61 6.53 -12.01 -7.56
CA TYR A 61 6.28 -12.18 -6.13
C TYR A 61 4.86 -11.72 -5.75
N ALA A 62 4.18 -12.44 -4.85
CA ALA A 62 2.84 -12.07 -4.44
C ALA A 62 2.89 -10.95 -3.39
N VAL A 63 2.12 -9.87 -3.59
CA VAL A 63 1.95 -8.84 -2.55
C VAL A 63 0.89 -9.30 -1.55
N VAL A 64 1.29 -9.32 -0.28
CA VAL A 64 0.45 -9.79 0.84
C VAL A 64 -0.24 -8.63 1.55
N ALA A 65 0.43 -7.47 1.61
CA ALA A 65 -0.10 -6.27 2.22
C ALA A 65 0.55 -5.00 1.62
N ASP A 66 -0.19 -3.90 1.59
CA ASP A 66 0.34 -2.55 1.41
C ASP A 66 -0.36 -1.59 2.38
N ASP A 67 0.38 -0.59 2.86
CA ASP A 67 0.04 0.34 3.97
C ASP A 67 -0.18 -0.27 5.35
N LEU A 68 -0.87 -1.41 5.47
CA LEU A 68 -1.25 -2.03 6.74
C LEU A 68 -0.86 -3.50 6.74
N ALA A 69 0.15 -3.84 7.55
CA ALA A 69 0.69 -5.18 7.70
C ALA A 69 0.37 -5.71 9.11
N PRO A 70 -0.76 -6.43 9.30
CA PRO A 70 -1.13 -7.01 10.58
C PRO A 70 -0.25 -8.21 10.93
N VAL A 71 0.44 -8.12 12.06
CA VAL A 71 1.34 -9.14 12.59
C VAL A 71 0.74 -9.78 13.84
N SER A 72 0.71 -11.10 13.87
CA SER A 72 0.37 -11.92 15.02
C SER A 72 1.55 -12.82 15.42
N TRP A 73 1.40 -13.53 16.55
CA TRP A 73 2.38 -14.50 17.01
C TRP A 73 1.70 -15.85 17.20
N GLU A 74 2.27 -16.88 16.60
CA GLU A 74 1.84 -18.28 16.74
C GLU A 74 3.07 -19.12 17.08
N GLU A 75 3.04 -19.84 18.20
CA GLU A 75 4.14 -20.71 18.66
C GLU A 75 5.52 -20.03 18.68
N GLY A 76 5.55 -18.72 19.02
CA GLY A 76 6.79 -17.93 19.06
C GLY A 76 7.29 -17.43 17.70
N LYS A 77 6.55 -17.67 16.62
CA LYS A 77 6.84 -17.15 15.27
C LYS A 77 5.93 -15.98 14.95
N ALA A 78 6.50 -14.95 14.31
CA ALA A 78 5.70 -13.86 13.76
C ALA A 78 4.99 -14.34 12.49
N MET A 79 3.68 -14.13 12.45
CA MET A 79 2.82 -14.46 11.32
C MET A 79 2.25 -13.16 10.74
N LEU A 80 2.23 -13.05 9.42
CA LEU A 80 1.60 -11.93 8.72
C LEU A 80 0.26 -12.41 8.17
N ALA A 81 -0.84 -11.80 8.63
CA ALA A 81 -2.12 -11.98 7.98
C ALA A 81 -2.18 -11.11 6.71
N PRO A 82 -2.86 -11.54 5.64
CA PRO A 82 -3.11 -10.68 4.50
C PRO A 82 -3.75 -9.37 4.97
N GLY A 83 -3.13 -8.26 4.56
CA GLY A 83 -3.73 -6.94 4.72
C GLY A 83 -4.73 -6.70 3.60
N PHE A 84 -4.81 -5.46 3.14
CA PHE A 84 -5.51 -5.15 1.90
C PHE A 84 -4.51 -5.19 0.73
N PRO A 85 -4.63 -6.14 -0.22
CA PRO A 85 -3.63 -6.37 -1.27
C PRO A 85 -3.81 -5.39 -2.44
N GLN A 86 -3.78 -4.09 -2.15
CA GLN A 86 -3.83 -3.03 -3.14
C GLN A 86 -2.56 -2.20 -3.02
N ILE A 87 -1.69 -2.32 -4.01
CA ILE A 87 -0.49 -1.51 -4.07
C ILE A 87 -0.86 -0.08 -4.45
N LYS A 88 -0.38 0.89 -3.67
CA LYS A 88 -0.43 2.31 -3.98
C LYS A 88 0.88 2.74 -4.63
N ILE A 89 0.87 2.83 -5.96
CA ILE A 89 1.98 3.37 -6.75
C ILE A 89 1.61 4.70 -7.39
N SER A 90 2.63 5.54 -7.57
CA SER A 90 2.50 6.75 -8.38
C SER A 90 2.45 6.39 -9.87
N ARG A 91 2.02 7.35 -10.68
CA ARG A 91 1.98 7.19 -12.13
C ARG A 91 3.38 6.92 -12.71
N GLU A 92 4.38 7.61 -12.21
CA GLU A 92 5.77 7.45 -12.65
C GLU A 92 6.28 6.03 -12.36
N VAL A 93 5.97 5.48 -11.19
CA VAL A 93 6.33 4.10 -10.84
C VAL A 93 5.58 3.10 -11.72
N ALA A 94 4.29 3.33 -11.99
CA ALA A 94 3.51 2.48 -12.88
C ALA A 94 4.11 2.44 -14.30
N GLU A 95 4.46 3.61 -14.86
CA GLU A 95 5.07 3.74 -16.18
C GLU A 95 6.43 3.02 -16.25
N VAL A 96 7.29 3.19 -15.23
CA VAL A 96 8.60 2.51 -15.16
C VAL A 96 8.45 0.99 -15.09
N LEU A 97 7.46 0.50 -14.35
CA LEU A 97 7.19 -0.93 -14.20
C LEU A 97 6.40 -1.52 -15.38
N GLY A 98 6.05 -0.72 -16.39
CA GLY A 98 5.32 -1.17 -17.57
C GLY A 98 3.84 -1.48 -17.31
N TYR A 99 3.28 -0.99 -16.20
CA TYR A 99 1.84 -1.07 -15.98
C TYR A 99 1.11 -0.07 -16.87
N ASP A 100 0.04 -0.51 -17.53
CA ASP A 100 -0.87 0.41 -18.22
C ASP A 100 -1.70 1.18 -17.17
N TRP A 101 -1.35 2.45 -16.99
CA TRP A 101 -1.99 3.36 -16.03
C TRP A 101 -3.50 3.49 -16.23
N GLU A 102 -3.99 3.39 -17.46
CA GLU A 102 -5.44 3.44 -17.74
C GLU A 102 -6.12 2.11 -17.34
N SER A 103 -5.41 0.99 -17.45
CA SER A 103 -5.88 -0.31 -16.92
C SER A 103 -5.73 -0.47 -15.40
N LEU A 104 -4.86 0.33 -14.75
CA LEU A 104 -4.69 0.37 -13.29
C LEU A 104 -5.90 1.03 -12.56
N TRP A 105 -6.94 1.42 -13.29
CA TRP A 105 -8.14 2.06 -12.75
C TRP A 105 -8.97 1.13 -11.85
N GLN A 106 -8.61 1.17 -10.58
CA GLN A 106 -9.57 1.39 -9.48
C GLN A 106 -8.93 1.83 -8.16
N LEU A 107 -7.64 2.23 -8.13
CA LEU A 107 -6.86 2.24 -6.88
C LEU A 107 -6.39 3.61 -6.36
N HIS A 108 -6.70 4.75 -6.99
CA HIS A 108 -6.27 6.05 -6.47
C HIS A 108 -7.37 7.11 -6.46
N PRO A 109 -7.77 7.65 -5.29
CA PRO A 109 -8.43 8.93 -5.25
C PRO A 109 -7.43 9.99 -5.69
N LYS A 110 -7.84 10.86 -6.61
CA LYS A 110 -7.19 12.14 -6.83
C LYS A 110 -7.21 12.94 -5.52
N LEU A 111 -6.18 12.78 -4.69
CA LEU A 111 -5.65 13.86 -3.88
C LEU A 111 -4.39 14.32 -4.60
N ALA A 112 -4.59 15.10 -5.67
CA ALA A 112 -3.56 16.03 -6.07
C ALA A 112 -3.24 16.86 -4.83
N LYS A 113 -2.04 16.71 -4.25
CA LYS A 113 -1.50 17.78 -3.41
C LYS A 113 -1.52 19.03 -4.29
N PRO A 114 -2.16 20.14 -3.88
CA PRO A 114 -1.97 21.39 -4.59
C PRO A 114 -0.46 21.64 -4.60
N ARG A 115 0.15 21.69 -5.78
CA ARG A 115 1.47 22.34 -5.90
C ARG A 115 1.23 23.77 -5.45
N GLU A 116 1.96 24.22 -4.44
CA GLU A 116 2.03 25.64 -4.09
C GLU A 116 2.24 26.42 -5.40
N ALA A 117 1.37 27.41 -5.63
CA ALA A 117 1.43 28.24 -6.81
C ALA A 117 2.82 28.90 -6.87
N PRO A 118 3.51 28.92 -8.02
CA PRO A 118 4.75 29.66 -8.14
C PRO A 118 4.45 31.13 -7.84
N HIS A 119 5.16 31.68 -6.87
CA HIS A 119 5.23 33.12 -6.66
C HIS A 119 5.64 33.77 -7.99
N LEU A 120 4.69 34.39 -8.67
CA LEU A 120 4.96 35.30 -9.77
C LEU A 120 5.65 36.53 -9.15
N ASN A 121 6.97 36.56 -9.26
CA ASN A 121 7.73 37.80 -9.14
C ASN A 121 7.52 38.58 -10.44
N THR A 122 6.64 39.59 -10.37
CA THR A 122 6.72 40.80 -11.20
C THR A 122 7.21 41.93 -10.34
#